data_AF-A0A378BU66-F1
#
_entry.id   AF-A0A378BU66-F1
#
_cell.length_a   1.000
_cell.length_b   1.000
_cell.length_c   1.000
_cell.angle_alpha   90.00
_cell.angle_beta   90.00
_cell.angle_gamma   90.00
#
_symmetry.space_group_name_H-M   'P 1'
#
loop_
_entity.id
_entity.type
_entity.pdbx_description
1 polymer ?
#
loop_
_entity_poly.entity_id
_entity_poly.type
_entity_poly.pdbx_seq_one_letter_code
_entity_poly.pdbx_strand_id
1 'polypeptide(L)'
;MELMNKLAKAPQEDEQDRALMQEALLAVVRMLNPFTPHASFTLWRELNGEGDIDNAPWPVADESAMVEDSTLVVVQVNGKVRGKITVAVDATEEQVRERAGQEHLVAKYLDGKTVRKVIYVPGKLLIWSLAKRGRKRAISGNNVVISGGARHRRLWLAFA
;
A
#
# COMPACT_ATOMS: atom_id res chain seq x y z
N MET A 1 -2.66 3.73 18.60
CA MET A 1 -2.84 5.20 18.50
C MET A 1 -3.51 5.63 17.18
N GLU A 2 -3.18 5.04 16.02
CA GLU A 2 -3.81 5.44 14.75
C GLU A 2 -5.35 5.36 14.75
N LEU A 3 -5.92 4.31 15.36
CA LEU A 3 -7.37 4.16 15.52
C LEU A 3 -8.01 5.34 16.27
N MET A 4 -7.42 5.77 17.40
CA MET A 4 -7.91 6.92 18.17
C MET A 4 -7.88 8.21 17.36
N ASN A 5 -6.86 8.40 16.52
CA ASN A 5 -6.77 9.57 15.66
C ASN A 5 -7.86 9.60 14.59
N LYS A 6 -8.33 8.43 14.13
CA LYS A 6 -9.45 8.29 13.19
C LYS A 6 -10.79 8.52 13.91
N LEU A 7 -10.99 7.90 15.08
CA LEU A 7 -12.21 8.06 15.88
C LEU A 7 -12.43 9.51 16.31
N ALA A 8 -11.37 10.23 16.69
CA ALA A 8 -11.46 11.65 17.05
C ALA A 8 -11.96 12.57 15.92
N LYS A 9 -11.93 12.09 14.67
CA LYS A 9 -12.41 12.82 13.48
C LYS A 9 -13.72 12.26 12.92
N ALA A 10 -14.25 11.18 13.49
CA ALA A 10 -15.47 10.56 13.03
C ALA A 10 -16.69 11.44 13.42
N PRO A 11 -17.73 11.50 12.57
CA PRO A 11 -18.98 12.16 12.91
C PRO A 11 -19.64 11.46 14.11
N GLN A 12 -20.47 12.20 14.84
CA GLN A 12 -21.24 11.73 16.00
C GLN A 12 -22.66 12.30 15.97
N GLU A 13 -23.17 12.56 14.77
CA GLU A 13 -24.42 13.29 14.57
C GLU A 13 -25.62 12.34 14.71
N ASP A 14 -25.47 11.12 14.17
CA ASP A 14 -26.53 10.12 14.15
C ASP A 14 -26.41 9.10 15.28
N GLU A 15 -27.52 8.44 15.61
CA GLU A 15 -27.54 7.35 16.60
C GLU A 15 -26.64 6.18 16.18
N GLN A 16 -26.54 5.91 14.88
CA GLN A 16 -25.66 4.90 14.31
C GLN A 16 -24.18 5.25 14.51
N ASP A 17 -23.80 6.51 14.29
CA ASP A 17 -22.42 6.97 14.53
C ASP A 17 -22.03 6.82 16.00
N ARG A 18 -22.96 7.13 16.90
CA ARG A 18 -22.76 6.98 18.35
C ARG A 18 -22.67 5.52 18.77
N ALA A 19 -23.45 4.63 18.17
CA ALA A 19 -23.36 3.19 18.41
C ALA A 19 -22.01 2.63 17.94
N LEU A 20 -21.53 3.06 16.75
CA LEU A 20 -20.22 2.68 16.24
C LEU A 20 -19.09 3.22 17.12
N MET A 21 -19.19 4.48 17.57
CA MET A 21 -18.21 5.08 18.48
C MET A 21 -18.15 4.31 19.80
N GLN A 22 -19.31 3.93 20.35
CA GLN A 22 -19.41 3.14 21.58
C GLN A 22 -18.70 1.79 21.45
N GLU A 23 -18.97 1.04 20.38
CA GLU A 23 -18.29 -0.22 20.10
C GLU A 23 -16.77 -0.05 19.97
N ALA A 24 -16.35 0.97 19.22
CA ALA A 24 -14.94 1.26 19.00
C ALA A 24 -14.21 1.62 20.30
N LEU A 25 -14.83 2.43 21.17
CA LEU A 25 -14.28 2.80 22.48
C LEU A 25 -14.20 1.59 23.41
N LEU A 26 -15.21 0.73 23.45
CA LEU A 26 -15.17 -0.52 24.23
C LEU A 26 -14.05 -1.46 23.76
N ALA A 27 -13.81 -1.55 22.44
CA ALA A 27 -12.68 -2.32 21.91
C ALA A 27 -11.33 -1.68 22.30
N VAL A 28 -11.19 -0.36 22.17
CA VAL A 28 -9.96 0.36 22.55
C VAL A 28 -9.64 0.20 24.02
N VAL A 29 -10.62 0.41 24.90
CA VAL A 29 -10.43 0.34 26.35
C VAL A 29 -9.95 -1.07 26.78
N ARG A 30 -10.52 -2.13 26.19
CA ARG A 30 -10.06 -3.51 26.39
C ARG A 30 -8.65 -3.74 25.87
N MET A 31 -8.32 -3.24 24.67
CA MET A 31 -6.96 -3.34 24.12
C MET A 31 -5.92 -2.56 24.94
N LEU A 32 -6.35 -1.47 25.61
CA LEU A 32 -5.50 -0.67 26.48
C LEU A 32 -5.35 -1.25 27.90
N ASN A 33 -6.26 -2.13 28.33
CA ASN A 33 -6.27 -2.67 29.69
C ASN A 33 -4.91 -3.26 30.14
N PRO A 34 -4.20 -4.06 29.31
CA PRO A 34 -2.90 -4.62 29.69
C PRO A 34 -1.79 -3.57 29.89
N PHE A 35 -1.98 -2.34 29.37
CA PHE A 35 -0.98 -1.27 29.43
C PHE A 35 -1.33 -0.22 30.49
N THR A 36 -2.59 0.18 30.56
CA THR A 36 -3.07 1.27 31.43
C THR A 36 -4.32 0.83 32.21
N PRO A 37 -4.22 -0.16 33.11
CA PRO A 37 -5.38 -0.80 33.74
C PRO A 37 -6.22 0.18 34.56
N HIS A 38 -5.59 1.08 35.33
CA HIS A 38 -6.31 2.06 36.16
C HIS A 38 -7.20 3.01 35.35
N ALA A 39 -6.68 3.49 34.20
CA ALA A 39 -7.43 4.35 33.31
C ALA A 39 -8.52 3.55 32.58
N SER A 40 -8.18 2.37 32.05
CA SER A 40 -9.10 1.50 31.36
C SER A 40 -10.27 1.05 32.24
N PHE A 41 -10.03 0.75 33.53
CA PHE A 41 -11.08 0.38 34.50
C PHE A 41 -12.09 1.50 34.70
N THR A 42 -11.62 2.75 34.82
CA THR A 42 -12.50 3.91 34.97
C THR A 42 -13.29 4.15 33.68
N LEU A 43 -12.62 4.16 32.53
CA LEU A 43 -13.26 4.37 31.22
C LEU A 43 -14.28 3.28 30.89
N TRP A 44 -14.01 2.02 31.24
CA TRP A 44 -14.94 0.91 31.04
C TRP A 44 -16.26 1.12 31.77
N ARG A 45 -16.22 1.63 32.99
CA ARG A 45 -17.42 1.94 33.78
C ARG A 45 -18.20 3.11 33.21
N GLU A 46 -17.51 4.17 32.77
CA GLU A 46 -18.14 5.33 32.11
C GLU A 46 -18.79 4.95 30.77
N LEU A 47 -18.24 3.96 30.08
CA LEU A 47 -18.81 3.39 28.86
C LEU A 47 -19.93 2.36 29.12
N ASN A 48 -20.40 2.20 30.36
CA ASN A 48 -21.41 1.19 30.72
C ASN A 48 -21.01 -0.24 30.29
N GLY A 49 -19.71 -0.55 30.32
CA GLY A 49 -19.23 -1.90 30.06
C GLY A 49 -19.75 -2.90 31.09
N GLU A 50 -20.06 -4.11 30.64
CA GLU A 50 -20.60 -5.16 31.51
C GLU A 50 -19.50 -5.75 32.41
N GLY A 51 -19.76 -5.79 33.72
CA GLY A 51 -18.84 -6.34 34.71
C GLY A 51 -17.50 -5.61 34.82
N ASP A 52 -16.51 -6.28 35.40
CA ASP A 52 -15.15 -5.76 35.53
C ASP A 52 -14.35 -6.01 34.26
N ILE A 53 -13.60 -4.99 33.81
CA ILE A 53 -12.78 -5.08 32.59
C ILE A 53 -11.74 -6.21 32.63
N ASP A 54 -11.27 -6.58 33.82
CA ASP A 54 -10.31 -7.66 34.02
C ASP A 54 -10.87 -9.05 33.65
N ASN A 55 -12.19 -9.19 33.71
CA ASN A 55 -12.90 -10.40 33.32
C ASN A 55 -13.58 -10.27 31.95
N ALA A 56 -13.47 -9.10 31.30
CA ALA A 56 -14.10 -8.86 30.02
C ALA A 56 -13.42 -9.68 28.90
N PRO A 57 -14.20 -10.24 27.96
CA PRO A 57 -13.64 -10.99 26.85
C PRO A 57 -12.80 -10.08 25.94
N TRP A 58 -11.66 -10.61 25.50
CA TRP A 58 -10.79 -9.92 24.54
C TRP A 58 -11.55 -9.64 23.24
N PRO A 59 -11.43 -8.43 22.65
CA PRO A 59 -12.09 -8.11 21.39
C PRO A 59 -11.61 -9.05 20.28
N VAL A 60 -12.56 -9.70 19.62
CA VAL A 60 -12.33 -10.53 18.42
C VAL A 60 -12.74 -9.70 17.21
N ALA A 61 -11.90 -9.69 16.18
CA ALA A 61 -12.19 -8.96 14.96
C ALA A 61 -13.25 -9.70 14.14
N ASP A 62 -14.29 -8.99 13.71
CA ASP A 62 -15.31 -9.51 12.81
C ASP A 62 -14.81 -9.51 11.37
N GLU A 63 -14.74 -10.68 10.74
CA GLU A 63 -14.30 -10.84 9.35
C GLU A 63 -15.19 -10.09 8.36
N SER A 64 -16.48 -9.91 8.67
CA SER A 64 -17.42 -9.19 7.80
C SER A 64 -17.15 -7.68 7.79
N ALA A 65 -16.72 -7.12 8.93
CA ALA A 65 -16.34 -5.71 9.05
C ALA A 65 -14.95 -5.40 8.45
N MET A 66 -14.15 -6.44 8.18
CA MET A 66 -12.82 -6.33 7.55
C MET A 66 -12.87 -6.44 6.02
N VAL A 67 -14.04 -6.66 5.43
CA VAL A 67 -14.19 -6.69 3.97
C VAL A 67 -14.00 -5.28 3.43
N GLU A 68 -12.88 -5.07 2.76
CA GLU A 68 -12.65 -3.85 2.00
C GLU A 68 -13.41 -3.95 0.66
N ASP A 69 -14.29 -2.99 0.36
CA ASP A 69 -14.93 -2.92 -0.98
C ASP A 69 -13.95 -2.41 -2.04
N SER A 70 -12.92 -1.68 -1.60
CA SER A 70 -11.94 -1.06 -2.48
C SER A 70 -10.53 -1.18 -1.92
N THR A 71 -9.59 -1.48 -2.79
CA THR A 71 -8.17 -1.61 -2.48
C THR A 71 -7.36 -0.53 -3.18
N LEU A 72 -6.32 -0.05 -2.49
CA LEU A 72 -5.39 0.92 -3.04
C LEU A 72 -4.27 0.19 -3.78
N VAL A 73 -4.24 0.35 -5.10
CA VAL A 73 -3.20 -0.20 -5.97
C VAL A 73 -2.16 0.88 -6.27
N VAL A 74 -0.90 0.58 -5.97
CA VAL A 74 0.21 1.48 -6.28
C VAL A 74 0.64 1.26 -7.73
N VAL A 75 0.68 2.35 -8.51
CA VAL A 75 1.06 2.32 -9.91
C VAL A 75 2.53 2.73 -10.07
N GLN A 76 3.29 1.90 -10.76
CA GLN A 76 4.70 2.10 -11.03
C GLN A 76 5.01 2.07 -12.53
N VAL A 77 6.01 2.86 -12.94
CA VAL A 77 6.57 2.83 -14.29
C VAL A 77 8.08 2.66 -14.19
N ASN A 78 8.62 1.60 -14.79
CA ASN A 78 10.03 1.19 -14.68
C ASN A 78 10.53 1.13 -13.21
N GLY A 79 9.69 0.59 -12.31
CA GLY A 79 10.01 0.42 -10.89
C GLY A 79 9.95 1.71 -10.05
N LYS A 80 9.50 2.83 -10.62
CA LYS A 80 9.28 4.08 -9.86
C LYS A 80 7.80 4.33 -9.68
N VAL A 81 7.37 4.67 -8.45
CA VAL A 81 5.98 5.03 -8.14
C VAL A 81 5.58 6.29 -8.89
N ARG A 82 4.41 6.25 -9.54
CA ARG A 82 3.84 7.33 -10.35
C ARG A 82 2.43 7.73 -9.99
N GLY A 83 1.73 6.88 -9.23
CA GLY A 83 0.40 7.20 -8.74
C GLY A 83 -0.09 6.11 -7.79
N LYS A 84 -1.25 6.37 -7.20
CA LYS A 84 -2.03 5.42 -6.42
C LYS A 84 -3.45 5.51 -6.95
N ILE A 85 -4.04 4.37 -7.28
CA ILE A 85 -5.43 4.30 -7.74
C ILE A 85 -6.22 3.44 -6.76
N THR A 86 -7.45 3.84 -6.48
CA THR A 86 -8.39 3.03 -5.70
C THR A 86 -9.26 2.25 -6.68
N VAL A 87 -9.27 0.93 -6.56
CA VAL A 87 -10.03 0.00 -7.41
C VAL A 87 -10.83 -0.95 -6.54
N ALA A 88 -11.89 -1.56 -7.08
CA ALA A 88 -12.64 -2.58 -6.36
C ALA A 88 -11.74 -3.79 -6.08
N VAL A 89 -12.00 -4.52 -4.97
CA VAL A 89 -11.17 -5.68 -4.59
C VAL A 89 -11.21 -6.82 -5.62
N ASP A 90 -12.32 -6.93 -6.34
CA ASP A 90 -12.57 -7.89 -7.42
C ASP A 90 -12.16 -7.38 -8.81
N ALA A 91 -11.55 -6.19 -8.90
CA ALA A 91 -11.18 -5.59 -10.18
C ALA A 91 -10.17 -6.45 -10.96
N THR A 92 -10.48 -6.71 -12.24
CA THR A 92 -9.60 -7.51 -13.11
C THR A 92 -8.35 -6.74 -13.50
N GLU A 93 -7.30 -7.45 -13.92
CA GLU A 93 -6.06 -6.81 -14.39
C GLU A 93 -6.33 -5.75 -15.47
N GLU A 94 -7.26 -6.03 -16.39
CA GLU A 94 -7.61 -5.13 -17.49
C GLU A 94 -8.23 -3.83 -16.97
N GLN A 95 -9.16 -3.91 -16.03
CA GLN A 95 -9.84 -2.75 -15.42
C GLN A 95 -8.84 -1.90 -14.64
N VAL A 96 -7.97 -2.53 -13.86
CA VAL A 96 -6.92 -1.83 -13.10
C VAL A 96 -5.93 -1.16 -14.05
N ARG A 97 -5.57 -1.82 -15.15
CA ARG A 97 -4.66 -1.27 -16.17
C ARG A 97 -5.28 -0.08 -16.90
N GLU A 98 -6.55 -0.16 -17.28
CA GLU A 98 -7.25 0.95 -17.94
C GLU A 98 -7.31 2.17 -17.02
N ARG A 99 -7.75 1.97 -15.77
CA ARG A 99 -7.85 3.05 -14.78
C ARG A 99 -6.48 3.65 -14.46
N ALA A 100 -5.44 2.82 -14.33
CA ALA A 100 -4.06 3.30 -14.14
C ALA A 100 -3.53 4.09 -15.34
N GLY A 101 -4.02 3.80 -16.55
CA GLY A 101 -3.61 4.48 -17.78
C GLY A 101 -4.27 5.85 -17.96
N GLN A 102 -5.44 6.05 -17.37
CA GLN A 102 -6.16 7.34 -17.33
C GLN A 102 -5.52 8.33 -16.35
N GLU A 103 -4.71 7.84 -15.40
CA GLU A 103 -4.02 8.69 -14.43
C GLU A 103 -3.00 9.61 -15.13
N HIS A 104 -3.17 10.93 -14.97
CA HIS A 104 -2.40 11.94 -15.72
C HIS A 104 -0.88 11.75 -15.62
N LEU A 105 -0.38 11.45 -14.41
CA LEU A 105 1.03 11.21 -14.18
C LEU A 105 1.53 9.99 -14.95
N VAL A 106 0.73 8.92 -15.01
CA VAL A 106 1.10 7.68 -15.66
C VAL A 106 1.04 7.81 -17.17
N ALA A 107 -0.04 8.38 -17.71
CA ALA A 107 -0.21 8.67 -19.14
C ALA A 107 0.99 9.44 -19.72
N LYS A 108 1.47 10.46 -19.00
CA LYS A 108 2.68 11.23 -19.36
C LYS A 108 3.95 10.38 -19.49
N TYR A 109 4.08 9.31 -18.69
CA TYR A 109 5.23 8.41 -18.79
C TYR A 109 5.06 7.34 -19.86
N LEU A 110 3.82 6.98 -20.22
CA LEU A 110 3.48 6.03 -21.26
C LEU A 110 3.51 6.67 -22.67
N ASP A 111 3.27 7.97 -22.78
CA ASP A 111 3.24 8.68 -24.05
C ASP A 111 4.56 8.53 -24.84
N GLY A 112 4.42 8.13 -26.11
CA GLY A 112 5.52 7.85 -27.04
C GLY A 112 6.44 6.68 -26.64
N LYS A 113 6.04 5.78 -25.73
CA LYS A 113 6.86 4.63 -25.30
C LYS A 113 6.14 3.30 -25.44
N THR A 114 6.87 2.30 -25.94
CA THR A 114 6.35 0.94 -26.05
C THR A 114 6.40 0.23 -24.70
N VAL A 115 5.25 -0.29 -24.26
CA VAL A 115 5.15 -1.18 -23.10
C VAL A 115 5.73 -2.54 -23.48
N ARG A 116 6.69 -3.04 -22.70
CA ARG A 116 7.30 -4.37 -22.87
C ARG A 116 6.63 -5.44 -22.02
N LYS A 117 6.27 -5.10 -20.78
CA LYS A 117 5.69 -6.03 -19.82
C LYS A 117 4.82 -5.25 -18.84
N VAL A 118 3.68 -5.83 -18.50
CA VAL A 118 2.85 -5.41 -17.37
C VAL A 118 3.02 -6.46 -16.28
N ILE A 119 3.21 -6.03 -15.03
CA ILE A 119 3.28 -6.91 -13.87
C ILE A 119 2.18 -6.44 -12.92
N TYR A 120 1.17 -7.29 -12.75
CA TYR A 120 0.08 -7.04 -11.83
C TYR A 120 0.19 -7.96 -10.61
N VAL A 121 0.11 -7.35 -9.43
CA VAL A 121 -0.07 -8.05 -8.15
C VAL A 121 -1.44 -7.64 -7.64
N PRO A 122 -2.43 -8.56 -7.64
CA PRO A 122 -3.80 -8.28 -7.24
C PRO A 122 -3.88 -7.54 -5.91
N GLY A 123 -4.63 -6.44 -5.89
CA GLY A 123 -4.87 -5.62 -4.70
C GLY A 123 -3.64 -4.96 -4.07
N LYS A 124 -2.50 -4.89 -4.77
CA LYS A 124 -1.27 -4.28 -4.22
C LYS A 124 -0.57 -3.36 -5.20
N LEU A 125 -0.30 -3.84 -6.41
CA LEU A 125 0.70 -3.19 -7.26
C LEU A 125 0.46 -3.44 -8.76
N LEU A 126 0.64 -2.39 -9.56
CA LEU A 126 0.71 -2.47 -11.02
C LEU A 126 2.01 -1.84 -11.51
N ILE A 127 2.83 -2.58 -12.26
CA ILE A 127 4.08 -2.08 -12.84
C ILE A 127 4.03 -2.12 -14.37
N TRP A 128 4.23 -0.97 -15.00
CA TRP A 128 4.57 -0.88 -16.41
C TRP A 128 6.08 -0.89 -16.63
N SER A 129 6.57 -1.90 -17.37
CA SER A 129 7.93 -1.94 -17.89
C SER A 129 7.93 -1.39 -19.32
N LEU A 130 8.64 -0.28 -19.54
CA LEU A 130 8.76 0.37 -20.84
C LEU A 130 10.06 -0.03 -21.52
N ALA A 131 10.03 -0.07 -22.85
CA ALA A 131 11.26 -0.27 -23.62
C ALA A 131 12.28 0.81 -23.27
N LYS A 132 13.51 0.40 -22.94
CA LYS A 132 14.63 1.34 -22.83
C LYS A 132 14.76 2.02 -24.20
N ARG A 133 14.78 3.36 -24.21
CA ARG A 133 15.15 4.14 -25.39
C ARG A 133 16.43 3.54 -25.93
N GLY A 134 16.37 2.96 -27.14
CA GLY A 134 17.56 2.45 -27.79
C GLY A 134 18.58 3.58 -27.81
N ARG A 135 19.78 3.35 -27.27
CA ARG A 135 20.94 4.15 -27.69
C ARG A 135 20.96 3.98 -29.21
N LYS A 136 20.68 5.05 -29.96
CA LYS A 136 20.95 5.07 -31.40
C LYS A 136 22.42 4.68 -31.53
N ARG A 137 22.71 3.47 -32.00
CA ARG A 137 24.03 3.18 -32.56
C ARG A 137 24.06 4.00 -33.84
N ALA A 138 24.71 5.15 -33.79
CA ALA A 138 25.12 5.84 -35.00
C ALA A 138 26.12 4.90 -35.68
N ILE A 139 25.67 4.21 -36.72
CA ILE A 139 26.56 3.56 -37.68
C ILE A 139 26.94 4.68 -38.65
N SER A 140 27.96 5.45 -38.26
CA SER A 140 28.77 6.23 -39.20
C SER A 140 30.00 5.38 -39.51
N GLY A 141 30.40 5.37 -40.79
CA GLY A 141 31.28 4.38 -41.39
C GLY A 141 32.57 4.06 -40.63
N ASN A 142 32.99 2.80 -40.77
CA ASN A 142 34.34 2.28 -40.47
C ASN A 142 35.06 2.90 -39.27
N ASN A 143 34.53 2.69 -38.06
CA ASN A 143 35.34 2.31 -36.90
C ASN A 143 34.44 2.02 -35.69
N VAL A 144 34.45 0.78 -35.24
CA VAL A 144 33.81 0.38 -33.97
C VAL A 144 34.72 0.84 -32.84
N VAL A 145 34.57 2.09 -32.40
CA VAL A 145 35.15 2.53 -31.13
C VAL A 145 34.22 2.05 -30.01
N ILE A 146 34.57 0.91 -29.41
CA ILE A 146 34.02 0.52 -28.12
C ILE A 146 34.66 1.48 -27.11
N SER A 147 33.93 2.48 -26.62
CA SER A 147 34.29 3.14 -25.36
C SER A 147 34.00 2.18 -24.21
N GLY A 148 34.86 1.16 -24.11
CA GLY A 148 34.95 0.27 -22.98
C GLY A 148 35.60 1.05 -21.85
N GLY A 149 34.82 1.34 -20.81
CA GLY A 149 35.37 1.55 -19.49
C GLY A 149 36.06 0.27 -19.06
N ALA A 150 37.35 0.17 -19.33
CA ALA A 150 38.23 -0.89 -18.87
C ALA A 150 38.31 -0.82 -17.33
N ARG A 151 37.53 -1.66 -16.65
CA ARG A 151 37.92 -2.16 -15.32
C ARG A 151 38.51 -3.54 -15.52
N HIS A 152 39.84 -3.55 -15.47
CA HIS A 152 40.73 -4.71 -15.48
C HIS A 152 40.14 -5.92 -14.76
N ARG A 153 39.96 -7.03 -15.50
CA ARG A 153 40.21 -8.37 -14.97
C ARG A 153 41.69 -8.66 -15.20
N ARG A 154 42.47 -8.78 -14.13
CA ARG A 154 43.74 -9.52 -14.16
C ARG A 154 43.53 -10.76 -13.31
N LEU A 155 43.59 -11.91 -13.97
CA LEU A 155 43.92 -13.19 -13.34
C LEU A 155 45.28 -13.06 -12.66
N TRP A 156 45.41 -13.56 -11.44
CA TRP A 156 46.62 -14.19 -10.94
C TRP A 156 46.21 -15.40 -10.10
N LEU A 157 46.46 -16.58 -10.67
CA LEU A 157 46.59 -17.86 -9.96
C LEU A 157 48.10 -18.06 -9.76
N ALA A 158 48.50 -18.42 -8.53
CA ALA A 158 49.69 -19.19 -8.11
C ALA A 158 50.50 -18.56 -6.96
N PHE A 159 50.85 -19.45 -6.01
CA PHE A 159 51.79 -19.36 -4.87
C PHE A 159 51.32 -18.71 -3.55
N ALA A 160 50.75 -19.52 -2.65
CA ALA A 160 51.36 -20.01 -1.40
C ALA A 160 50.31 -20.77 -0.57
#